data_AF-Q0UAQ0-F1
#
_entry.id   AF-Q0UAQ0-F1
#
_cell.length_a   1.000
_cell.length_b   1.000
_cell.length_c   1.000
_cell.angle_alpha   90.00
_cell.angle_beta   90.00
_cell.angle_gamma   90.00
#
_symmetry.space_group_name_H-M   'P 1'
#
loop_
_entity.id
_entity.type
_entity.pdbx_description
1 polymer ?
#
loop_
_entity_poly.entity_id
_entity_poly.type
_entity_poly.pdbx_seq_one_letter_code
_entity_poly.pdbx_strand_id
1 'polypeptide(L)'
;MSDPIILPLDTPGPITDTAYNESIAKGARLLRMLESNDHDAGQLMNPARPTAQSEFTSRQALANYGYTDVSWPSVLDRKALQSLKAALEGIGVNTELICDGGTNVVIVHRHEHGIEYLNDAASFQQICNPDQGVLIANVNTSASAIARSCPELTIPSLHHWSDVAYMQWLEACDQTASEPDSIRYVFRLRVMNPTTTAVVQRVMANRGHGTFTSYPGETFDIDSEEGKAILGTPNGVGVAWLLIQRKRELGHETIKDVTVFWAEYEGKSPGDYPSLLFRID
;
A
#
# COMPACT_ATOMS: atom_id res chain seq x y z
N MET A 1 15.43 -22.91 17.60
CA MET A 1 14.52 -22.19 16.70
C MET A 1 13.38 -21.72 17.54
N SER A 2 13.43 -20.45 17.94
CA SER A 2 12.38 -19.82 18.75
C SER A 2 11.25 -19.44 17.81
N ASP A 3 10.02 -19.87 18.10
CA ASP A 3 8.85 -19.43 17.35
C ASP A 3 8.80 -17.89 17.33
N PRO A 4 8.41 -17.27 16.20
CA PRO A 4 8.24 -15.82 16.16
C PRO A 4 7.17 -15.44 17.18
N ILE A 5 7.51 -14.48 18.03
CA ILE A 5 6.58 -13.88 18.99
C ILE A 5 5.49 -13.18 18.15
N ILE A 6 4.38 -13.86 17.92
CA ILE A 6 3.14 -13.22 17.46
C ILE A 6 2.60 -12.52 18.71
N LEU A 7 2.99 -11.25 18.89
CA LEU A 7 2.29 -10.38 19.84
C LEU A 7 0.80 -10.39 19.41
N PRO A 8 -0.14 -10.67 20.33
CA PRO A 8 -1.55 -10.51 20.01
C PRO A 8 -1.75 -9.07 19.55
N LEU A 9 -2.23 -8.90 18.33
CA LEU A 9 -2.74 -7.62 17.88
C LEU A 9 -3.92 -7.32 18.78
N ASP A 10 -3.75 -6.36 19.69
CA ASP A 10 -4.88 -5.68 20.33
C ASP A 10 -5.87 -5.42 19.21
N THR A 11 -7.01 -6.10 19.25
CA THR A 11 -8.11 -5.76 18.36
C THR A 11 -8.42 -4.30 18.67
N PRO A 12 -8.16 -3.37 17.75
CA PRO A 12 -8.35 -1.97 18.06
C PRO A 12 -9.81 -1.82 18.48
N GLY A 13 -10.02 -1.23 19.66
CA GLY A 13 -11.35 -0.90 20.13
C GLY A 13 -12.11 -0.09 19.06
N PRO A 14 -13.45 -0.05 19.14
CA PRO A 14 -14.26 0.61 18.12
C PRO A 14 -13.78 2.05 17.89
N ILE A 15 -13.54 2.40 16.62
CA ILE A 15 -13.11 3.75 16.24
C ILE A 15 -14.18 4.78 16.62
N THR A 16 -13.75 5.87 17.26
CA THR A 16 -14.65 6.97 17.65
C THR A 16 -15.21 7.69 16.43
N ASP A 17 -16.37 8.34 16.58
CA ASP A 17 -16.95 9.18 15.53
C ASP A 17 -16.00 10.29 15.08
N THR A 18 -15.29 10.90 16.04
CA THR A 18 -14.28 11.92 15.74
C THR A 18 -13.17 11.37 14.85
N ALA A 19 -12.56 10.24 15.21
CA ALA A 19 -11.46 9.65 14.42
C ALA A 19 -11.92 9.15 13.04
N TYR A 20 -13.16 8.66 12.95
CA TYR A 20 -13.76 8.30 11.67
C TYR A 20 -13.99 9.53 10.77
N ASN A 21 -14.57 10.60 11.32
CA ASN A 21 -14.78 11.86 10.60
C ASN A 21 -13.47 12.55 10.19
N GLU A 22 -12.41 12.43 11.00
CA GLU A 22 -11.06 12.86 10.63
C GLU A 22 -10.53 12.08 9.42
N SER A 23 -10.81 10.78 9.35
CA SER A 23 -10.42 9.94 8.20
C SER A 23 -11.18 10.39 6.94
N ILE A 24 -12.49 10.66 7.04
CA ILE A 24 -13.28 11.21 5.93
C ILE A 24 -12.72 12.55 5.46
N ALA A 25 -12.48 13.49 6.38
CA ALA A 25 -11.97 14.81 6.05
C ALA A 25 -10.58 14.75 5.38
N LYS A 26 -9.72 13.82 5.86
CA LYS A 26 -8.41 13.58 5.27
C LYS A 26 -8.52 12.97 3.87
N GLY A 27 -9.40 11.98 3.67
CA GLY A 27 -9.69 11.43 2.35
C GLY A 27 -10.21 12.47 1.37
N ALA A 28 -11.16 13.30 1.79
CA ALA A 28 -11.67 14.41 0.98
C ALA A 28 -10.58 15.44 0.60
N ARG A 29 -9.60 15.69 1.48
CA ARG A 29 -8.45 16.53 1.13
C ARG A 29 -7.53 15.84 0.12
N LEU A 30 -7.27 14.54 0.27
CA LEU A 30 -6.44 13.78 -0.66
C LEU A 30 -7.08 13.69 -2.05
N LEU A 31 -8.39 13.46 -2.12
CA LEU A 31 -9.12 13.42 -3.39
C LEU A 31 -9.02 14.76 -4.14
N ARG A 32 -9.20 15.89 -3.43
CA ARG A 32 -8.97 17.21 -4.03
C ARG A 32 -7.55 17.39 -4.58
N MET A 33 -6.54 16.81 -3.93
CA MET A 33 -5.15 16.85 -4.41
C MET A 33 -4.95 15.95 -5.64
N LEU A 34 -5.62 14.80 -5.68
CA LEU A 34 -5.63 13.90 -6.84
C LEU A 34 -6.24 14.59 -8.06
N GLU A 35 -7.34 15.32 -7.89
CA GLU A 35 -8.05 16.06 -8.95
C GLU A 35 -7.37 17.38 -9.37
N SER A 36 -6.42 17.87 -8.57
CA SER A 36 -5.70 19.11 -8.83
C SER A 36 -4.47 18.88 -9.71
N ASN A 37 -4.10 19.90 -10.50
CA ASN A 37 -2.79 19.90 -11.16
C ASN A 37 -1.63 19.91 -10.13
N ASP A 38 -0.40 19.65 -10.58
CA ASP A 38 0.80 19.56 -9.73
C ASP A 38 1.01 20.79 -8.81
N HIS A 39 0.83 21.99 -9.35
CA HIS A 39 1.01 23.22 -8.58
C HIS A 39 -0.05 23.33 -7.46
N ASP A 40 -1.32 23.16 -7.81
CA ASP A 40 -2.43 23.35 -6.88
C ASP A 40 -2.46 22.24 -5.81
N ALA A 41 -2.13 21.00 -6.18
CA ALA A 41 -1.88 19.92 -5.23
C ALA A 41 -0.71 20.27 -4.28
N GLY A 42 0.34 20.90 -4.79
CA GLY A 42 1.45 21.44 -4.00
C GLY A 42 1.01 22.49 -2.99
N GLN A 43 0.11 23.40 -3.38
CA GLN A 43 -0.44 24.43 -2.49
C GLN A 43 -1.31 23.84 -1.37
N LEU A 44 -1.93 22.68 -1.60
CA LEU A 44 -2.69 21.98 -0.59
C LEU A 44 -1.80 21.28 0.44
N MET A 45 -0.50 21.08 0.21
CA MET A 45 0.44 20.45 1.16
C MET A 45 0.64 21.30 2.44
N ASN A 46 1.23 20.70 3.47
CA ASN A 46 1.63 21.41 4.68
C ASN A 46 3.10 21.11 5.04
N PRO A 47 4.03 22.06 4.91
CA PRO A 47 3.81 23.41 4.35
C PRO A 47 3.44 23.36 2.87
N ALA A 48 2.81 24.43 2.37
CA ALA A 48 2.51 24.59 0.95
C ALA A 48 3.82 24.59 0.13
N ARG A 49 3.80 23.97 -1.04
CA ARG A 49 4.95 23.81 -1.94
C ARG A 49 4.58 24.26 -3.36
N PRO A 50 5.53 24.74 -4.17
CA PRO A 50 5.26 25.12 -5.57
C PRO A 50 4.90 23.92 -6.47
N THR A 51 5.09 22.69 -5.98
CA THR A 51 4.86 21.43 -6.70
C THR A 51 4.54 20.33 -5.69
N ALA A 52 3.67 19.40 -6.06
CA ALA A 52 3.40 18.18 -5.30
C ALA A 52 4.45 17.09 -5.55
N GLN A 53 5.23 17.22 -6.62
CA GLN A 53 6.28 16.29 -7.02
C GLN A 53 7.20 15.90 -5.84
N SER A 54 7.46 14.61 -5.73
CA SER A 54 8.46 14.09 -4.80
C SER A 54 9.87 14.51 -5.20
N GLU A 55 10.73 14.75 -4.21
CA GLU A 55 12.16 14.97 -4.44
C GLU A 55 12.89 13.68 -4.87
N PHE A 56 12.34 12.51 -4.54
CA PHE A 56 12.92 11.21 -4.88
C PHE A 56 12.50 10.80 -6.29
N THR A 57 13.29 11.15 -7.30
CA THR A 57 12.95 10.96 -8.72
C THR A 57 13.74 9.85 -9.42
N SER A 58 14.65 9.19 -8.70
CA SER A 58 15.52 8.15 -9.26
C SER A 58 15.62 6.96 -8.31
N ARG A 59 15.62 5.75 -8.86
CA ARG A 59 15.81 4.49 -8.11
C ARG A 59 17.06 4.48 -7.25
N GLN A 60 18.11 5.20 -7.67
CA GLN A 60 19.34 5.36 -6.90
C GLN A 60 19.08 5.98 -5.52
N ALA A 61 17.95 6.69 -5.33
CA ALA A 61 17.50 7.18 -4.03
C ALA A 61 17.41 6.05 -3.00
N LEU A 62 16.95 4.85 -3.36
CA LEU A 62 16.88 3.72 -2.42
C LEU A 62 18.26 3.45 -1.80
N ALA A 63 19.28 3.23 -2.63
CA ALA A 63 20.65 3.04 -2.17
C ALA A 63 21.22 4.26 -1.43
N ASN A 64 20.98 5.48 -1.93
CA ASN A 64 21.48 6.72 -1.32
C ASN A 64 20.92 6.95 0.09
N TYR A 65 19.72 6.45 0.36
CA TYR A 65 19.05 6.53 1.66
C TYR A 65 19.14 5.23 2.46
N GLY A 66 20.08 4.33 2.13
CA GLY A 66 20.43 3.17 2.96
C GLY A 66 19.58 1.92 2.75
N TYR A 67 18.75 1.88 1.70
CA TYR A 67 18.05 0.66 1.32
C TYR A 67 18.94 -0.24 0.47
N THR A 68 18.91 -1.53 0.77
CA THR A 68 19.54 -2.58 -0.02
C THR A 68 18.48 -3.48 -0.65
N ASP A 69 18.73 -3.90 -1.88
CA ASP A 69 17.95 -4.96 -2.52
C ASP A 69 18.22 -6.30 -1.81
N VAL A 70 17.17 -7.09 -1.64
CA VAL A 70 17.22 -8.38 -0.98
C VAL A 70 16.36 -9.40 -1.74
N SER A 71 16.92 -10.57 -2.02
CA SER A 71 16.14 -11.68 -2.56
C SER A 71 15.53 -12.49 -1.43
N TRP A 72 14.21 -12.67 -1.44
CA TRP A 72 13.51 -13.59 -0.53
C TRP A 72 13.09 -14.88 -1.27
N PRO A 73 12.83 -15.98 -0.55
CA PRO A 73 12.33 -17.20 -1.18
C PRO A 73 10.94 -16.98 -1.81
N SER A 74 10.80 -17.30 -3.10
CA SER A 74 9.57 -17.11 -3.89
C SER A 74 8.33 -17.85 -3.37
N VAL A 75 8.48 -18.77 -2.41
CA VAL A 75 7.38 -19.53 -1.82
C VAL A 75 6.35 -18.63 -1.13
N LEU A 76 6.78 -17.57 -0.44
CA LEU A 76 5.86 -16.65 0.22
C LEU A 76 5.11 -15.78 -0.80
N ASP A 77 5.78 -15.42 -1.89
CA ASP A 77 5.21 -14.60 -2.97
C ASP A 77 4.16 -15.37 -3.77
N ARG A 78 4.43 -16.65 -4.05
CA ARG A 78 3.44 -17.57 -4.64
C ARG A 78 2.20 -17.68 -3.76
N LYS A 79 2.37 -17.78 -2.43
CA LYS A 79 1.24 -17.81 -1.50
C LYS A 79 0.45 -16.51 -1.48
N ALA A 80 1.13 -15.36 -1.63
CA ALA A 80 0.48 -14.06 -1.74
C ALA A 80 -0.32 -13.92 -3.05
N LEU A 81 0.23 -14.34 -4.20
CA LEU A 81 -0.51 -14.35 -5.46
C LEU A 81 -1.67 -15.36 -5.44
N GLN A 82 -1.46 -16.54 -4.87
CA GLN A 82 -2.51 -17.55 -4.72
C GLN A 82 -3.67 -17.05 -3.87
N SER A 83 -3.41 -16.27 -2.81
CA SER A 83 -4.49 -15.70 -1.98
C SER A 83 -5.25 -14.57 -2.65
N LEU A 84 -4.64 -13.94 -3.65
CA LEU A 84 -5.25 -12.91 -4.49
C LEU A 84 -5.83 -13.46 -5.80
N LYS A 85 -5.72 -14.76 -6.07
CA LYS A 85 -6.04 -15.37 -7.37
C LYS A 85 -7.42 -14.95 -7.89
N ALA A 86 -8.46 -15.09 -7.08
CA ALA A 86 -9.83 -14.71 -7.47
C ALA A 86 -9.96 -13.21 -7.80
N ALA A 87 -9.26 -12.33 -7.06
CA ALA A 87 -9.29 -10.90 -7.29
C ALA A 87 -8.52 -10.52 -8.56
N LEU A 88 -7.35 -11.13 -8.80
CA LEU A 88 -6.53 -10.92 -10.00
C LEU A 88 -7.25 -11.43 -11.25
N GLU A 89 -7.80 -12.65 -11.22
CA GLU A 89 -8.62 -13.20 -12.30
C GLU A 89 -9.87 -12.33 -12.55
N GLY A 90 -10.52 -11.87 -11.49
CA GLY A 90 -11.70 -11.01 -11.56
C GLY A 90 -11.48 -9.66 -12.23
N ILE A 91 -10.25 -9.15 -12.22
CA ILE A 91 -9.85 -7.94 -12.96
C ILE A 91 -9.05 -8.24 -14.25
N GLY A 92 -8.90 -9.52 -14.62
CA GLY A 92 -8.26 -9.94 -15.87
C GLY A 92 -6.74 -9.79 -15.90
N VAL A 93 -6.06 -9.87 -14.75
CA VAL A 93 -4.59 -9.77 -14.65
C VAL A 93 -3.93 -11.10 -14.31
N ASN A 94 -2.67 -11.25 -14.70
CA ASN A 94 -1.87 -12.46 -14.52
C ASN A 94 -1.68 -12.80 -13.03
N THR A 95 -1.75 -14.09 -12.70
CA THR A 95 -1.70 -14.59 -11.32
C THR A 95 -0.38 -15.28 -10.96
N GLU A 96 0.60 -15.28 -11.85
CA GLU A 96 1.82 -16.08 -11.74
C GLU A 96 3.07 -15.21 -11.75
N LEU A 97 4.12 -15.68 -11.07
CA LEU A 97 5.42 -15.00 -11.09
C LEU A 97 6.12 -15.20 -12.44
N ILE A 98 7.02 -14.29 -12.79
CA ILE A 98 7.83 -14.40 -14.01
C ILE A 98 8.67 -15.69 -14.05
N CYS A 99 9.16 -16.16 -12.90
CA CYS A 99 9.90 -17.41 -12.79
C CYS A 99 9.03 -18.67 -12.99
N ASP A 100 7.71 -18.51 -13.06
CA ASP A 100 6.73 -19.56 -13.32
C ASP A 100 6.08 -19.45 -14.71
N GLY A 101 6.52 -18.50 -15.53
CA GLY A 101 5.93 -18.22 -16.83
C GLY A 101 4.82 -17.16 -16.82
N GLY A 102 4.57 -16.52 -15.67
CA GLY A 102 3.70 -15.35 -15.56
C GLY A 102 4.42 -14.04 -15.86
N THR A 103 3.83 -12.93 -15.39
CA THR A 103 4.35 -11.57 -15.64
C THR A 103 4.56 -10.75 -14.36
N ASN A 104 4.32 -11.35 -13.19
CA ASN A 104 4.54 -10.66 -11.91
C ASN A 104 6.02 -10.79 -11.47
N VAL A 105 6.64 -9.66 -11.12
CA VAL A 105 8.00 -9.59 -10.58
C VAL A 105 7.97 -9.10 -9.12
N VAL A 106 8.86 -9.63 -8.29
CA VAL A 106 8.95 -9.28 -6.87
C VAL A 106 10.14 -8.35 -6.68
N ILE A 107 9.89 -7.18 -6.08
CA ILE A 107 10.93 -6.21 -5.74
C ILE A 107 10.90 -6.02 -4.22
N VAL A 108 12.05 -6.20 -3.57
CA VAL A 108 12.17 -6.09 -2.11
C VAL A 108 13.31 -5.16 -1.76
N HIS A 109 13.08 -4.25 -0.84
CA HIS A 109 14.12 -3.38 -0.32
C HIS A 109 14.06 -3.36 1.20
N ARG A 110 15.22 -3.38 1.84
CA ARG A 110 15.36 -3.40 3.30
C ARG A 110 16.35 -2.32 3.73
N HIS A 111 16.06 -1.66 4.85
CA HIS A 111 16.92 -0.62 5.43
C HIS A 111 17.30 -1.04 6.85
N GLU A 112 18.50 -1.60 6.99
CA GLU A 112 19.10 -1.95 8.28
C GLU A 112 19.42 -0.67 9.08
N HIS A 113 19.20 -0.70 10.38
CA HIS A 113 19.40 0.47 11.25
C HIS A 113 20.64 0.37 12.15
N GLY A 114 21.37 -0.74 12.11
CA GLY A 114 22.62 -0.93 12.86
C GLY A 114 22.47 -0.94 14.40
N ILE A 115 21.27 -1.20 14.92
CA ILE A 115 21.00 -1.28 16.37
C ILE A 115 20.98 -2.77 16.76
N GLU A 116 21.98 -3.22 17.51
CA GLU A 116 22.26 -4.66 17.73
C GLU A 116 21.09 -5.45 18.35
N TYR A 117 20.24 -4.82 19.16
CA TYR A 117 19.12 -5.49 19.84
C TYR A 117 17.77 -5.37 19.11
N LEU A 118 17.73 -4.63 17.99
CA LEU A 118 16.54 -4.48 17.18
C LEU A 118 16.69 -5.39 15.95
N ASN A 119 15.94 -6.50 15.94
CA ASN A 119 16.02 -7.50 14.87
C ASN A 119 15.24 -7.07 13.61
N ASP A 120 14.34 -6.10 13.74
CA ASP A 120 13.41 -5.68 12.70
C ASP A 120 13.95 -4.48 11.94
N ALA A 121 14.33 -4.69 10.67
CA ALA A 121 14.62 -3.59 9.76
C ALA A 121 13.35 -3.11 9.05
N ALA A 122 13.39 -1.86 8.58
CA ALA A 122 12.36 -1.39 7.68
C ALA A 122 12.44 -2.18 6.37
N SER A 123 11.32 -2.69 5.89
CA SER A 123 11.26 -3.53 4.71
C SER A 123 9.99 -3.26 3.91
N PHE A 124 10.19 -3.11 2.60
CA PHE A 124 9.14 -2.91 1.63
C PHE A 124 9.25 -3.97 0.54
N GLN A 125 8.14 -4.66 0.30
CA GLN A 125 8.03 -5.63 -0.77
C GLN A 125 6.80 -5.32 -1.61
N GLN A 126 7.02 -5.16 -2.92
CA GLN A 126 5.95 -5.12 -3.91
C GLN A 126 6.02 -6.36 -4.82
N ILE A 127 4.85 -6.83 -5.24
CA ILE A 127 4.72 -7.69 -6.41
C ILE A 127 4.15 -6.81 -7.51
N CYS A 128 4.91 -6.62 -8.58
CA CYS A 128 4.61 -5.68 -9.65
C CYS A 128 4.31 -6.44 -10.94
N ASN A 129 3.38 -5.91 -11.73
CA ASN A 129 3.16 -6.30 -13.13
C ASN A 129 3.01 -5.02 -13.95
N PRO A 130 4.13 -4.47 -14.44
CA PRO A 130 4.17 -3.25 -15.25
C PRO A 130 3.25 -3.28 -16.46
N ASP A 131 3.31 -4.34 -17.26
CA ASP A 131 2.47 -4.51 -18.46
C ASP A 131 0.97 -4.38 -18.15
N GLN A 132 0.54 -4.91 -17.00
CA GLN A 132 -0.86 -4.88 -16.60
C GLN A 132 -1.20 -3.78 -15.58
N GLY A 133 -0.24 -2.90 -15.25
CA GLY A 133 -0.44 -1.79 -14.32
C GLY A 133 -0.77 -2.22 -12.89
N VAL A 134 -0.28 -3.36 -12.41
CA VAL A 134 -0.60 -3.91 -11.09
C VAL A 134 0.54 -3.71 -10.11
N LEU A 135 0.25 -3.09 -8.95
CA LEU A 135 1.17 -2.93 -7.84
C LEU A 135 0.58 -3.55 -6.57
N ILE A 136 1.17 -4.62 -6.06
CA ILE A 136 0.70 -5.33 -4.87
C ILE A 136 1.65 -5.08 -3.70
N ALA A 137 1.20 -4.31 -2.71
CA ALA A 137 1.95 -4.06 -1.49
C ALA A 137 1.81 -5.23 -0.52
N ASN A 138 2.82 -6.11 -0.50
CA ASN A 138 2.84 -7.34 0.31
C ASN A 138 3.43 -7.11 1.71
N VAL A 139 4.61 -6.47 1.80
CA VAL A 139 5.27 -6.16 3.08
C VAL A 139 5.56 -4.66 3.15
N ASN A 140 5.18 -4.02 4.26
CA ASN A 140 5.24 -2.57 4.43
C ASN A 140 5.65 -2.18 5.86
N THR A 141 6.76 -2.72 6.34
CA THR A 141 7.31 -2.36 7.65
C THR A 141 8.15 -1.09 7.50
N SER A 142 7.61 0.08 7.84
CA SER A 142 8.37 1.33 7.72
C SER A 142 9.24 1.60 8.94
N ALA A 143 10.31 2.37 8.76
CA ALA A 143 11.16 2.81 9.87
C ALA A 143 10.36 3.59 10.92
N SER A 144 9.39 4.42 10.50
CA SER A 144 8.49 5.12 11.44
C SER A 144 7.62 4.18 12.26
N ALA A 145 7.24 3.01 11.71
CA ALA A 145 6.49 2.02 12.46
C ALA A 145 7.34 1.37 13.55
N ILE A 146 8.60 1.06 13.23
CA ILE A 146 9.57 0.50 14.17
C ILE A 146 9.96 1.53 15.24
N ALA A 147 10.14 2.79 14.85
CA ALA A 147 10.54 3.88 15.74
C ALA A 147 9.54 4.12 16.89
N ARG A 148 8.27 3.72 16.76
CA ARG A 148 7.29 3.76 17.87
C ARG A 148 7.71 2.91 19.06
N SER A 149 8.38 1.79 18.80
CA SER A 149 8.91 0.88 19.83
C SER A 149 10.40 1.09 20.10
N CYS A 150 11.08 1.87 19.25
CA CYS A 150 12.49 2.20 19.38
C CYS A 150 12.71 3.69 19.05
N PRO A 151 12.49 4.60 20.01
CA PRO A 151 12.62 6.05 19.77
C PRO A 151 14.02 6.51 19.34
N GLU A 152 15.05 5.69 19.57
CA GLU A 152 16.43 5.96 19.18
C GLU A 152 16.70 5.65 17.69
N LEU A 153 15.75 5.00 17.02
CA LEU A 153 15.85 4.70 15.59
C LEU A 153 15.83 5.99 14.78
N THR A 154 16.91 6.25 14.05
CA THR A 154 16.93 7.30 13.03
C THR A 154 16.09 6.86 11.84
N ILE A 155 15.08 7.65 11.49
CA ILE A 155 14.21 7.40 10.35
C ILE A 155 14.87 8.03 9.10
N PRO A 156 15.16 7.26 8.03
CA PRO A 156 15.70 7.81 6.79
C PRO A 156 14.69 8.78 6.15
N SER A 157 15.15 9.81 5.43
CA SER A 157 14.24 10.75 4.78
C SER A 157 13.30 10.06 3.79
N LEU A 158 13.81 9.09 3.02
CA LEU A 158 13.01 8.19 2.19
C LEU A 158 12.41 7.08 3.07
N HIS A 159 11.23 7.30 3.66
CA HIS A 159 10.58 6.29 4.51
C HIS A 159 9.07 6.14 4.24
N HIS A 160 8.49 7.00 3.40
CA HIS A 160 7.10 6.90 2.99
C HIS A 160 6.92 5.80 1.95
N TRP A 161 5.86 5.00 2.11
CA TRP A 161 5.56 3.90 1.19
C TRP A 161 5.37 4.39 -0.25
N SER A 162 4.74 5.55 -0.47
CA SER A 162 4.50 6.09 -1.81
C SER A 162 5.79 6.26 -2.62
N ASP A 163 6.82 6.82 -2.00
CA ASP A 163 8.11 7.04 -2.65
C ASP A 163 8.87 5.73 -2.86
N VAL A 164 8.96 4.89 -1.83
CA VAL A 164 9.64 3.59 -1.94
C VAL A 164 8.96 2.70 -2.99
N ALA A 165 7.64 2.60 -2.96
CA ALA A 165 6.87 1.78 -3.89
C ALA A 165 7.02 2.28 -5.33
N TYR A 166 7.08 3.59 -5.56
CA TYR A 166 7.32 4.12 -6.90
C TYR A 166 8.75 3.81 -7.39
N MET A 167 9.76 3.87 -6.52
CA MET A 167 11.11 3.45 -6.91
C MET A 167 11.18 1.95 -7.23
N GLN A 168 10.48 1.11 -6.45
CA GLN A 168 10.35 -0.32 -6.72
C GLN A 168 9.55 -0.59 -8.01
N TRP A 169 8.59 0.27 -8.34
CA TRP A 169 7.85 0.23 -9.61
C TRP A 169 8.76 0.49 -10.81
N LEU A 170 9.57 1.56 -10.75
CA LEU A 170 10.56 1.85 -11.80
C LEU A 170 11.52 0.67 -12.02
N GLU A 171 11.91 -0.02 -10.94
CA GLU A 171 12.79 -1.17 -11.05
C GLU A 171 12.11 -2.37 -11.70
N ALA A 172 10.85 -2.63 -11.34
CA ALA A 172 10.06 -3.65 -12.01
C ALA A 172 9.89 -3.36 -13.51
N CYS A 173 9.65 -2.10 -13.88
CA CYS A 173 9.52 -1.68 -15.29
C CYS A 173 10.82 -1.96 -16.06
N ASP A 174 11.97 -1.64 -15.49
CA ASP A 174 13.27 -1.98 -16.07
C ASP A 174 13.47 -3.49 -16.26
N GLN A 175 13.14 -4.29 -15.24
CA GLN A 175 13.30 -5.76 -15.30
C GLN A 175 12.38 -6.41 -16.35
N THR A 176 11.25 -5.77 -16.66
CA THR A 176 10.24 -6.27 -17.61
C THR A 176 10.28 -5.56 -18.97
N ALA A 177 11.14 -4.55 -19.12
CA ALA A 177 11.21 -3.67 -20.29
C ALA A 177 9.87 -2.99 -20.63
N SER A 178 9.15 -2.57 -19.60
CA SER A 178 7.84 -1.89 -19.69
C SER A 178 7.98 -0.39 -19.38
N GLU A 179 7.03 0.40 -19.85
CA GLU A 179 6.98 1.84 -19.54
C GLU A 179 6.47 2.07 -18.10
N PRO A 180 7.01 3.07 -17.37
CA PRO A 180 6.66 3.33 -15.97
C PRO A 180 5.43 4.23 -15.78
N ASP A 181 4.67 4.51 -16.84
CA ASP A 181 3.66 5.58 -16.90
C ASP A 181 2.25 5.16 -16.45
N SER A 182 2.01 3.88 -16.17
CA SER A 182 0.67 3.37 -15.89
C SER A 182 0.62 2.46 -14.66
N ILE A 183 -0.03 2.91 -13.59
CA ILE A 183 -0.46 2.06 -12.46
C ILE A 183 -1.98 2.08 -12.40
N ARG A 184 -2.64 0.98 -12.76
CA ARG A 184 -4.11 0.85 -12.85
C ARG A 184 -4.75 0.24 -11.60
N TYR A 185 -3.99 -0.61 -10.90
CA TYR A 185 -4.47 -1.38 -9.76
C TYR A 185 -3.45 -1.38 -8.64
N VAL A 186 -3.86 -0.94 -7.45
CA VAL A 186 -3.02 -1.00 -6.25
C VAL A 186 -3.67 -1.88 -5.20
N PHE A 187 -3.02 -2.99 -4.88
CA PHE A 187 -3.45 -3.88 -3.81
C PHE A 187 -2.71 -3.54 -2.51
N ARG A 188 -3.45 -3.42 -1.40
CA ARG A 188 -2.90 -3.43 -0.04
C ARG A 188 -3.27 -4.76 0.59
N LEU A 189 -2.37 -5.73 0.52
CA LEU A 189 -2.61 -7.09 0.96
C LEU A 189 -2.56 -7.18 2.49
N ARG A 190 -3.55 -7.85 3.10
CA ARG A 190 -3.63 -8.17 4.55
C ARG A 190 -3.26 -6.97 5.45
N VAL A 191 -4.07 -5.94 5.43
CA VAL A 191 -3.84 -4.73 6.20
C VAL A 191 -3.95 -4.99 7.70
N MET A 192 -2.80 -4.96 8.39
CA MET A 192 -2.68 -5.11 9.85
C MET A 192 -2.59 -3.77 10.59
N ASN A 193 -2.61 -2.64 9.87
CA ASN A 193 -2.53 -1.32 10.49
C ASN A 193 -3.80 -1.04 11.33
N PRO A 194 -3.71 -0.85 12.66
CA PRO A 194 -4.89 -0.80 13.52
C PRO A 194 -5.88 0.31 13.14
N THR A 195 -5.39 1.50 12.79
CA THR A 195 -6.24 2.61 12.33
C THR A 195 -7.00 2.25 11.05
N THR A 196 -6.31 1.66 10.08
CA THR A 196 -6.95 1.25 8.82
C THR A 196 -7.99 0.16 9.08
N THR A 197 -7.63 -0.87 9.84
CA THR A 197 -8.55 -1.97 10.16
C THR A 197 -9.79 -1.47 10.89
N ALA A 198 -9.65 -0.56 11.86
CA ALA A 198 -10.80 -0.02 12.60
C ALA A 198 -11.73 0.83 11.70
N VAL A 199 -11.18 1.65 10.78
CA VAL A 199 -11.99 2.39 9.80
C VAL A 199 -12.72 1.44 8.86
N VAL A 200 -12.02 0.45 8.30
CA VAL A 200 -12.60 -0.51 7.36
C VAL A 200 -13.67 -1.37 8.04
N GLN A 201 -13.45 -1.82 9.28
CA GLN A 201 -14.47 -2.53 10.06
C GLN A 201 -15.72 -1.69 10.28
N ARG A 202 -15.56 -0.39 10.59
CA ARG A 202 -16.70 0.52 10.73
C ARG A 202 -17.46 0.71 9.42
N VAL A 203 -16.75 0.92 8.31
CA VAL A 203 -17.35 1.02 6.97
C VAL A 203 -18.15 -0.24 6.62
N MET A 204 -17.58 -1.42 6.86
CA MET A 204 -18.26 -2.70 6.61
C MET A 204 -19.47 -2.90 7.54
N ALA A 205 -19.36 -2.53 8.82
CA ALA A 205 -20.46 -2.60 9.78
C ALA A 205 -21.63 -1.68 9.38
N ASN A 206 -21.35 -0.48 8.85
CA ASN A 206 -22.37 0.43 8.32
C ASN A 206 -23.15 -0.19 7.13
N ARG A 207 -22.52 -1.12 6.40
CA ARG A 207 -23.14 -1.92 5.34
C ARG A 207 -23.78 -3.22 5.84
N GLY A 208 -23.82 -3.44 7.16
CA GLY A 208 -24.42 -4.62 7.78
C GLY A 208 -23.51 -5.86 7.75
N HIS A 209 -22.23 -5.72 7.43
CA HIS A 209 -21.27 -6.82 7.45
C HIS A 209 -20.56 -6.92 8.81
N GLY A 210 -20.65 -8.10 9.44
CA GLY A 210 -19.92 -8.41 10.67
C GLY A 210 -18.51 -9.00 10.45
N THR A 211 -18.21 -9.42 9.22
CA THR A 211 -16.92 -10.02 8.84
C THR A 211 -16.55 -9.60 7.42
N PHE A 212 -15.28 -9.74 7.05
CA PHE A 212 -14.85 -9.58 5.66
C PHE A 212 -15.20 -10.81 4.85
N THR A 213 -15.73 -10.61 3.65
CA THR A 213 -16.00 -11.66 2.67
C THR A 213 -14.84 -11.78 1.70
N SER A 214 -14.66 -12.98 1.11
CA SER A 214 -13.77 -13.16 -0.03
C SER A 214 -14.14 -12.23 -1.19
N TYR A 215 -13.21 -12.06 -2.14
CA TYR A 215 -13.50 -11.38 -3.40
C TYR A 215 -14.77 -11.97 -4.06
N PRO A 216 -15.73 -11.16 -4.55
CA PRO A 216 -15.61 -9.75 -4.95
C PRO A 216 -15.65 -8.71 -3.81
N GLY A 217 -15.89 -9.12 -2.56
CA GLY A 217 -15.93 -8.20 -1.44
C GLY A 217 -17.02 -7.13 -1.54
N GLU A 218 -16.78 -5.98 -0.93
CA GLU A 218 -17.63 -4.78 -1.02
C GLU A 218 -16.85 -3.65 -1.67
N THR A 219 -17.46 -2.95 -2.64
CA THR A 219 -16.80 -1.86 -3.36
C THR A 219 -17.44 -0.53 -3.03
N PHE A 220 -16.60 0.45 -2.75
CA PHE A 220 -17.00 1.82 -2.43
C PHE A 220 -16.44 2.75 -3.49
N ASP A 221 -17.33 3.53 -4.10
CA ASP A 221 -16.95 4.68 -4.91
C ASP A 221 -16.06 5.62 -4.07
N ILE A 222 -14.96 6.12 -4.62
CA ILE A 222 -14.04 6.94 -3.83
C ILE A 222 -14.69 8.22 -3.30
N ASP A 223 -15.73 8.71 -3.99
CA ASP A 223 -16.46 9.92 -3.62
C ASP A 223 -17.48 9.71 -2.51
N SER A 224 -17.82 8.46 -2.21
CA SER A 224 -18.65 8.14 -1.04
C SER A 224 -17.98 8.54 0.27
N GLU A 225 -18.77 8.69 1.33
CA GLU A 225 -18.22 8.93 2.67
C GLU A 225 -17.30 7.78 3.09
N GLU A 226 -17.69 6.54 2.82
CA GLU A 226 -16.92 5.33 3.12
C GLU A 226 -15.63 5.24 2.29
N GLY A 227 -15.69 5.56 1.00
CA GLY A 227 -14.51 5.64 0.12
C GLY A 227 -13.51 6.67 0.63
N LYS A 228 -13.97 7.87 0.98
CA LYS A 228 -13.15 8.93 1.61
C LYS A 228 -12.59 8.49 2.95
N ALA A 229 -13.38 7.82 3.79
CA ALA A 229 -12.91 7.28 5.07
C ALA A 229 -11.74 6.31 4.86
N ILE A 230 -11.88 5.35 3.94
CA ILE A 230 -10.82 4.38 3.60
C ILE A 230 -9.59 5.09 3.00
N LEU A 231 -9.79 6.05 2.10
CA LEU A 231 -8.70 6.83 1.49
C LEU A 231 -7.90 7.61 2.55
N GLY A 232 -8.55 8.10 3.60
CA GLY A 232 -7.89 8.82 4.70
C GLY A 232 -7.06 7.95 5.65
N THR A 233 -7.20 6.62 5.58
CA THR A 233 -6.43 5.68 6.42
C THR A 233 -4.94 5.68 6.06
N PRO A 234 -4.03 5.25 6.95
CA PRO A 234 -2.61 5.11 6.60
C PRO A 234 -2.33 4.33 5.31
N ASN A 235 -3.11 3.28 5.02
CA ASN A 235 -2.94 2.52 3.78
C ASN A 235 -3.51 3.24 2.55
N GLY A 236 -4.69 3.89 2.65
CA GLY A 236 -5.24 4.70 1.56
C GLY A 236 -4.37 5.93 1.24
N VAL A 237 -3.87 6.61 2.28
CA VAL A 237 -2.98 7.77 2.18
C VAL A 237 -1.73 7.46 1.37
N GLY A 238 -1.15 6.27 1.56
CA GLY A 238 0.00 5.84 0.76
C GLY A 238 -0.31 5.77 -0.73
N VAL A 239 -1.48 5.22 -1.10
CA VAL A 239 -1.92 5.12 -2.51
C VAL A 239 -2.20 6.51 -3.08
N ALA A 240 -2.87 7.38 -2.32
CA ALA A 240 -3.09 8.76 -2.76
C ALA A 240 -1.77 9.50 -3.02
N TRP A 241 -0.82 9.42 -2.08
CA TRP A 241 0.48 10.09 -2.24
C TRP A 241 1.32 9.52 -3.38
N LEU A 242 1.21 8.22 -3.66
CA LEU A 242 1.86 7.61 -4.83
C LEU A 242 1.44 8.33 -6.11
N LEU A 243 0.15 8.63 -6.30
CA LEU A 243 -0.33 9.33 -7.49
C LEU A 243 -0.06 10.84 -7.42
N ILE A 244 -0.34 11.48 -6.28
CA ILE A 244 -0.17 12.93 -6.09
C ILE A 244 1.29 13.35 -6.35
N GLN A 245 2.26 12.60 -5.85
CA GLN A 245 3.68 12.93 -5.97
C GLN A 245 4.28 12.59 -7.34
N ARG A 246 3.54 11.86 -8.19
CA ARG A 246 4.01 11.29 -9.45
C ARG A 246 3.19 11.73 -10.65
N LYS A 247 2.50 12.87 -10.54
CA LYS A 247 1.68 13.43 -11.62
C LYS A 247 2.45 13.66 -12.92
N ARG A 248 3.76 13.91 -12.84
CA ARG A 248 4.61 14.09 -14.04
C ARG A 248 4.87 12.78 -14.76
N GLU A 249 4.99 11.69 -14.01
CA GLU A 249 5.35 10.39 -14.56
C GLU A 249 4.13 9.51 -14.88
N LEU A 250 3.10 9.53 -14.02
CA LEU A 250 1.89 8.72 -14.17
C LEU A 250 0.74 9.47 -14.83
N GLY A 251 0.88 10.78 -15.06
CA GLY A 251 -0.21 11.62 -15.54
C GLY A 251 -1.16 12.09 -14.44
N HIS A 252 -2.30 12.65 -14.85
CA HIS A 252 -3.29 13.24 -13.94
C HIS A 252 -4.33 12.20 -13.48
N GLU A 253 -3.85 11.09 -12.95
CA GLU A 253 -4.67 9.97 -12.49
C GLU A 253 -5.39 10.28 -11.16
N THR A 254 -6.58 9.72 -11.01
CA THR A 254 -7.38 9.70 -9.79
C THR A 254 -7.66 8.25 -9.35
N ILE A 255 -8.33 8.11 -8.21
CA ILE A 255 -8.81 6.81 -7.73
C ILE A 255 -10.30 6.76 -8.03
N LYS A 256 -10.77 5.70 -8.69
CA LYS A 256 -12.20 5.52 -8.98
C LYS A 256 -12.95 4.92 -7.80
N ASP A 257 -12.44 3.81 -7.30
CA ASP A 257 -13.08 3.03 -6.26
C ASP A 257 -12.08 2.24 -5.42
N VAL A 258 -12.54 1.77 -4.26
CA VAL A 258 -11.84 0.83 -3.41
C VAL A 258 -12.71 -0.38 -3.08
N THR A 259 -12.22 -1.57 -3.37
CA THR A 259 -12.82 -2.83 -2.95
C THR A 259 -12.16 -3.34 -1.68
N VAL A 260 -12.97 -3.66 -0.67
CA VAL A 260 -12.58 -4.30 0.58
C VAL A 260 -12.93 -5.79 0.49
N PHE A 261 -11.96 -6.66 0.72
CA PHE A 261 -12.17 -8.11 0.67
C PHE A 261 -11.18 -8.86 1.56
N TRP A 262 -11.46 -10.12 1.86
CA TRP A 262 -10.52 -11.03 2.50
C TRP A 262 -9.75 -11.82 1.43
N ALA A 263 -8.41 -11.78 1.48
CA ALA A 263 -7.56 -12.60 0.63
C ALA A 263 -7.44 -14.02 1.20
N GLU A 264 -7.70 -15.03 0.38
CA GLU A 264 -7.90 -16.41 0.84
C GLU A 264 -6.57 -17.14 1.07
N TYR A 265 -6.23 -17.43 2.32
CA TYR A 265 -5.08 -18.28 2.62
C TYR A 265 -5.54 -19.69 2.96
N GLU A 266 -4.95 -20.69 2.31
CA GLU A 266 -5.26 -22.09 2.55
C GLU A 266 -5.20 -22.43 4.06
N GLY A 267 -6.26 -23.09 4.56
CA GLY A 267 -6.36 -23.48 5.96
C GLY A 267 -6.57 -22.32 6.95
N LYS A 268 -6.88 -21.10 6.47
CA LYS A 268 -7.28 -19.96 7.29
C LYS A 268 -8.75 -19.64 7.05
N SER A 269 -9.49 -19.41 8.13
CA SER A 269 -10.84 -18.83 8.05
C SER A 269 -10.76 -17.34 7.70
N PRO A 270 -11.85 -16.72 7.19
CA PRO A 270 -11.96 -15.27 7.05
C PRO A 270 -11.37 -14.55 8.25
N GLY A 271 -10.29 -13.81 8.00
CA GLY A 271 -9.37 -13.32 9.02
C GLY A 271 -9.59 -11.84 9.35
N ASP A 272 -9.07 -11.43 10.51
CA ASP A 272 -9.19 -10.09 11.09
C ASP A 272 -8.65 -8.94 10.22
N TYR A 273 -7.91 -9.26 9.14
CA TYR A 273 -7.19 -8.29 8.32
C TYR A 273 -7.76 -8.23 6.90
N PRO A 274 -8.39 -7.11 6.52
CA PRO A 274 -8.89 -6.93 5.16
C PRO A 274 -7.74 -6.70 4.19
N SER A 275 -7.98 -6.98 2.92
CA SER A 275 -7.19 -6.49 1.80
C SER A 275 -7.98 -5.42 1.05
N LEU A 276 -7.26 -4.47 0.47
CA LEU A 276 -7.85 -3.36 -0.30
C LEU A 276 -7.37 -3.45 -1.74
N LEU A 277 -8.27 -3.23 -2.69
CA LEU A 277 -7.94 -3.02 -4.11
C LEU A 277 -8.43 -1.64 -4.51
N PHE A 278 -7.49 -0.75 -4.83
CA PHE A 278 -7.78 0.57 -5.40
C PHE A 278 -7.71 0.48 -6.92
N ARG A 279 -8.74 0.96 -7.62
CA ARG A 279 -8.75 1.11 -9.08
C ARG A 279 -8.47 2.57 -9.44
N ILE A 280 -7.52 2.77 -10.34
CA ILE A 280 -7.05 4.08 -10.80
C ILE A 280 -7.74 4.41 -12.15
N ASP A 281 -8.07 5.69 -12.38
CA ASP A 281 -8.74 6.23 -13.57
C ASP A 281 -8.14 7.57 -14.01
#